data_AF-A0A1I1R8K8-F1
#
_entry.id   AF-A0A1I1R8K8-F1
#
_cell.length_a   1.000
_cell.length_b   1.000
_cell.length_c   1.000
_cell.angle_alpha   90.00
_cell.angle_beta   90.00
_cell.angle_gamma   90.00
#
_symmetry.space_group_name_H-M   'P 1'
#
loop_
_entity.id
_entity.type
_entity.pdbx_description
1 polymer ?
#
loop_
_entity_poly.entity_id
_entity_poly.type
_entity_poly.pdbx_seq_one_letter_code
_entity_poly.pdbx_strand_id
1 'polypeptide(L)' 'MRGWPWALRWMGARLPHFMQPKPEPIAWILCISPDGRILHDLMWTDGGYGFVTGVCAHRGRLWCGSLSEPAILSCKLPQ' A
#
# COMPACT_ATOMS: atom_id res chain seq x y z
N MET A 1 6.95 -32.31 -10.32
CA MET A 1 7.29 -30.88 -10.09
C MET A 1 7.23 -30.61 -8.59
N ARG A 2 8.30 -30.92 -7.85
CA ARG A 2 8.25 -31.07 -6.38
C ARG A 2 9.53 -30.44 -5.81
N GLY A 3 9.40 -29.30 -5.15
CA GLY A 3 10.45 -28.69 -4.31
C GLY A 3 11.08 -27.37 -4.78
N TRP A 4 11.08 -27.06 -6.07
CA TRP A 4 11.81 -25.88 -6.57
C TRP A 4 11.32 -24.51 -6.04
N PRO A 5 10.00 -24.26 -5.90
CA PRO A 5 9.50 -22.95 -5.45
C PRO A 5 9.92 -22.60 -4.02
N TRP A 6 10.02 -23.58 -3.12
CA TRP A 6 10.43 -23.32 -1.73
C TRP A 6 11.93 -23.01 -1.64
N ALA A 7 12.76 -23.71 -2.45
CA ALA A 7 14.21 -23.51 -2.47
C ALA A 7 14.57 -22.12 -3.01
N LEU A 8 13.90 -21.68 -4.10
CA LEU A 8 14.04 -20.33 -4.64
C LEU A 8 13.62 -19.26 -3.63
N ARG A 9 12.47 -19.43 -2.95
CA ARG A 9 12.01 -18.47 -1.93
C ARG A 9 13.00 -18.36 -0.77
N TRP A 10 13.54 -19.49 -0.32
CA TRP A 10 14.50 -19.54 0.77
C TRP A 10 15.84 -18.88 0.40
N MET A 11 16.33 -19.11 -0.82
CA MET A 11 17.53 -18.43 -1.32
C MET A 11 17.31 -16.92 -1.48
N GLY A 12 16.16 -16.52 -2.03
CA GLY A 12 15.81 -15.11 -2.19
C GLY A 12 15.74 -14.35 -0.87
N ALA A 13 15.19 -14.97 0.19
CA ALA A 13 15.12 -14.39 1.52
C ALA A 13 16.50 -14.17 2.18
N ARG A 14 17.56 -14.82 1.68
CA ARG A 14 18.94 -14.70 2.18
C ARG A 14 19.80 -13.71 1.39
N LEU A 15 19.25 -13.13 0.31
CA LEU A 15 19.96 -12.11 -0.44
C LEU A 15 20.17 -10.85 0.42
N PRO A 16 21.31 -10.16 0.27
CA PRO A 16 21.50 -8.83 0.84
C PRO A 16 20.34 -7.89 0.48
N HIS A 17 19.98 -6.98 1.40
CA HIS A 17 18.79 -6.12 1.25
C HIS A 17 18.77 -5.31 -0.06
N PHE A 18 19.92 -4.92 -0.60
CA PHE A 18 20.00 -4.17 -1.87
C PHE A 18 19.70 -5.03 -3.12
N MET A 19 19.77 -6.35 -2.99
CA MET A 19 19.43 -7.32 -4.06
C MET A 19 18.00 -7.84 -3.95
N GLN A 20 17.33 -7.61 -2.81
CA GLN A 20 15.93 -7.98 -2.66
C GLN A 20 15.04 -7.06 -3.51
N PRO A 21 13.93 -7.58 -4.06
CA PRO A 21 12.94 -6.75 -4.73
C PRO A 21 12.50 -5.62 -3.81
N LYS A 22 12.63 -4.37 -4.27
CA LYS A 22 12.11 -3.23 -3.54
C LYS A 22 10.58 -3.22 -3.66
N PRO A 23 9.85 -3.02 -2.56
CA PRO A 23 8.41 -2.81 -2.63
C PRO A 23 8.10 -1.63 -3.55
N GLU A 24 7.09 -1.77 -4.40
CA GLU A 24 6.58 -0.63 -5.15
C GLU A 24 5.87 0.33 -4.18
N PRO A 25 6.15 1.64 -4.26
CA PRO A 25 5.47 2.65 -3.45
C PRO A 25 4.02 2.81 -3.94
N ILE A 26 3.15 1.94 -3.42
CA ILE A 26 1.72 1.95 -3.70
C ILE A 26 1.00 2.60 -2.51
N ALA A 27 0.22 3.64 -2.77
CA ALA A 27 -0.74 4.17 -1.83
C ALA A 27 -2.12 3.59 -2.14
N TRP A 28 -2.70 2.86 -1.18
CA TRP A 28 -3.98 2.19 -1.38
C TRP A 28 -4.92 2.44 -0.20
N ILE A 29 -6.15 2.86 -0.51
CA ILE A 29 -7.19 3.17 0.46
C ILE A 29 -8.46 2.46 0.01
N LEU A 30 -9.08 1.74 0.95
CA LEU A 30 -10.34 1.03 0.72
C LEU A 30 -11.40 1.56 1.69
N CYS A 31 -12.53 2.00 1.15
CA CYS A 31 -13.71 2.31 1.94
C CYS A 31 -14.64 1.10 1.91
N ILE A 32 -14.93 0.56 3.09
CA ILE A 32 -15.78 -0.62 3.23
C ILE A 32 -17.01 -0.23 4.07
N SER A 33 -18.19 -0.62 3.60
CA SER A 33 -19.45 -0.43 4.32
C SER A 33 -19.53 -1.37 5.54
N PRO A 34 -20.44 -1.10 6.50
CA PRO A 34 -20.63 -1.99 7.64
C PRO A 34 -21.04 -3.44 7.27
N ASP A 35 -21.67 -3.63 6.12
CA ASP A 35 -22.05 -4.94 5.56
C ASP A 35 -20.94 -5.59 4.70
N GLY A 36 -19.74 -4.98 4.64
CA GLY A 36 -18.57 -5.56 3.99
C GLY A 36 -18.45 -5.28 2.49
N ARG A 37 -19.26 -4.36 1.94
CA ARG A 37 -19.15 -3.97 0.53
C ARG A 37 -18.07 -2.91 0.36
N ILE A 38 -17.30 -3.03 -0.72
CA ILE A 38 -16.36 -1.99 -1.11
C ILE A 38 -17.18 -0.83 -1.70
N LEU A 39 -17.13 0.33 -1.03
CA LEU A 39 -17.76 1.57 -1.48
C LEU A 39 -16.82 2.34 -2.41
N HIS A 40 -15.54 2.41 -2.05
CA HIS A 40 -14.51 3.10 -2.84
C HIS A 40 -13.18 2.35 -2.78
N ASP A 41 -12.50 2.30 -3.91
CA ASP A 41 -11.18 1.73 -4.09
C ASP A 41 -10.27 2.79 -4.74
N LEU A 42 -9.30 3.30 -3.97
CA LEU A 42 -8.42 4.37 -4.39
C LEU A 42 -6.96 3.89 -4.32
N MET A 43 -6.35 3.70 -5.50
CA MET A 43 -4.98 3.21 -5.64
C MET A 43 -4.15 4.18 -6.47
N TRP A 44 -3.00 4.59 -5.94
CA TRP A 44 -1.97 5.34 -6.66
C TRP A 44 -0.73 4.47 -6.81
N THR A 45 -0.28 4.34 -8.06
CA THR A 45 0.88 3.52 -8.47
C THR A 45 1.97 4.34 -9.16
N ASP A 46 1.81 5.66 -9.23
CA ASP A 46 2.79 6.59 -9.83
C ASP A 46 4.06 6.76 -8.97
N GLY A 47 4.06 6.20 -7.77
CA GLY A 47 5.16 6.26 -6.81
C GLY A 47 5.34 7.62 -6.15
N GLY A 48 4.37 8.53 -6.27
CA GLY A 48 4.41 9.83 -5.61
C GLY A 48 4.17 9.77 -4.10
N TYR A 49 3.57 8.68 -3.61
CA TYR A 49 3.33 8.42 -2.20
C TYR A 49 3.14 6.91 -1.98
N GLY A 50 3.80 6.34 -0.98
CA GLY A 50 3.77 4.91 -0.72
C GLY A 50 3.25 4.53 0.66
N PHE A 51 2.67 3.33 0.71
CA PHE A 51 2.45 2.57 1.94
C PHE A 51 1.60 3.30 2.99
N VAL A 52 0.33 3.54 2.65
CA VAL A 52 -0.63 4.17 3.56
C VAL A 52 -0.88 3.26 4.76
N THR A 53 -0.66 3.77 5.96
CA THR A 53 -0.90 3.04 7.23
C THR A 53 -2.08 3.60 8.02
N GLY A 54 -2.57 4.79 7.66
CA GLY A 54 -3.73 5.40 8.31
C GLY A 54 -4.43 6.36 7.38
N VAL A 55 -5.76 6.45 7.50
CA VAL A 55 -6.59 7.35 6.71
C VAL A 55 -7.67 7.96 7.61
N CYS A 56 -7.95 9.25 7.45
CA CYS A 56 -9.12 9.89 8.06
C CYS A 56 -9.84 10.80 7.07
N ALA A 57 -11.18 10.80 7.15
CA ALA A 57 -12.01 11.74 6.41
C ALA A 57 -12.28 12.97 7.28
N HIS A 58 -11.96 14.15 6.77
CA HIS A 58 -12.23 15.41 7.46
C HIS A 58 -12.44 16.55 6.47
N ARG A 59 -13.54 17.31 6.66
CA ARG A 59 -13.92 18.46 5.82
C ARG A 59 -13.90 18.17 4.31
N GLY A 60 -14.50 17.05 3.91
CA GLY A 60 -14.63 16.67 2.49
C GLY A 60 -13.32 16.21 1.83
N ARG A 61 -12.30 15.91 2.63
CA ARG A 61 -11.00 15.40 2.15
C ARG A 61 -10.61 14.15 2.91
N LEU A 62 -9.82 13.32 2.24
CA LEU A 62 -9.08 12.24 2.86
C LEU A 62 -7.68 12.74 3.22
N TRP A 63 -7.23 12.38 4.41
CA TRP A 63 -5.88 12.62 4.91
C TRP A 63 -5.25 11.27 5.20
N CYS A 64 -4.11 10.99 4.57
CA CYS A 64 -3.48 9.68 4.61
C CYS A 64 -2.07 9.80 5.16
N GLY A 65 -1.80 9.04 6.21
CA GLY A 65 -0.48 8.93 6.83
C GLY A 65 0.25 7.68 6.35
N SER A 66 1.57 7.76 6.31
CA SER A 66 2.48 6.65 6.10
C SER A 66 3.59 6.70 7.14
N LEU A 67 4.11 5.53 7.52
CA LEU A 67 5.28 5.43 8.40
C LEU A 67 6.61 5.60 7.65
N SER A 68 6.57 5.58 6.31
CA SER A 68 7.76 5.64 5.46
C SER A 68 7.87 6.96 4.70
N GLU A 69 6.79 7.72 4.59
CA GLU A 69 6.78 8.99 3.87
C GLU A 69 6.97 10.18 4.82
N PRO A 70 7.71 11.23 4.40
CA PRO A 70 7.94 12.43 5.21
C PRO A 70 6.78 13.45 5.14
N ALA A 71 5.66 13.09 4.50
CA ALA A 71 4.55 13.98 4.20
C ALA A 71 3.20 13.31 4.49
N ILE A 72 2.12 14.09 4.43
CA ILE A 72 0.74 13.59 4.51
C ILE A 72 0.11 13.76 3.12
N LEU A 73 -0.48 12.68 2.59
CA LEU A 73 -1.24 12.74 1.36
C LEU A 73 -2.64 13.28 1.63
N SER A 74 -3.09 14.24 0.81
CA SER A 74 -4.46 14.74 0.84
C SER A 74 -5.12 14.62 -0.52
N CYS A 75 -6.33 14.09 -0.57
CA CYS A 75 -7.14 14.04 -1.78
C CYS A 75 -8.61 14.35 -1.46
N LYS A 76 -9.40 14.63 -2.51
CA LYS A 76 -10.84 14.84 -2.34
C LYS A 76 -11.49 13.54 -1.91
N LEU A 77 -12.45 13.64 -0.98
CA LEU A 77 -13.29 12.49 -0.65
C LEU A 77 -14.09 12.12 -1.91
N PRO A 78 -14.04 10.85 -2.38
CA PRO A 78 -14.92 10.39 -3.44
C PRO A 78 -16.39 10.50 -2.98
N GLN A 79 -17.28 10.80 -3.93
CA GLN A 79 -18.73 10.90 -3.69
C GLN A 79 -19.38 9.53 -3.67
#